data_AF-E6YZS6-F1
#
_entry.id   AF-E6YZS6-F1
#
_cell.length_a   1.000
_cell.length_b   1.000
_cell.length_c   1.000
_cell.angle_alpha   90.00
_cell.angle_beta   90.00
_cell.angle_gamma   90.00
#
_symmetry.space_group_name_H-M   'P 1'
#
loop_
_entity.id
_entity.type
_entity.pdbx_description
1 polymer ?
#
loop_
_entity_poly.entity_id
_entity_poly.type
_entity_poly.pdbx_seq_one_letter_code
_entity_poly.pdbx_strand_id
1 'polypeptide(L)' 'MRLTKKVMIMCALISLTGCATNKYTSSCLGWLPIYLDRQDLNTISPNLARDILKHNQHGKQLCGWKHVQKTK' A
#
# COMPACT_ATOMS: atom_id res chain seq x y z
N MET A 1 5.98 -42.45 -13.58
CA MET A 1 5.63 -41.23 -14.36
C MET A 1 4.26 -40.63 -14.08
N ARG A 2 3.23 -41.37 -13.61
CA ARG A 2 1.93 -40.76 -13.27
C ARG A 2 1.98 -39.83 -12.04
N LEU A 3 2.73 -40.21 -11.00
CA LEU A 3 2.82 -39.45 -9.76
C LEU A 3 3.60 -38.14 -9.93
N THR A 4 4.75 -38.19 -10.61
CA THR A 4 5.57 -37.00 -10.91
C THR A 4 4.81 -35.96 -11.74
N LYS A 5 3.99 -36.39 -12.71
CA LYS A 5 3.16 -35.50 -13.51
C LYS A 5 2.08 -34.80 -12.67
N LYS A 6 1.47 -35.51 -11.71
CA LYS A 6 0.50 -34.94 -10.76
C LYS A 6 1.15 -33.92 -9.81
N VAL A 7 2.34 -34.23 -9.28
CA VAL A 7 3.09 -33.32 -8.40
C VAL A 7 3.47 -32.03 -9.13
N MET A 8 3.95 -32.12 -10.37
CA MET A 8 4.26 -30.92 -11.16
C MET A 8 3.04 -30.03 -11.41
N ILE A 9 1.88 -30.62 -11.71
CA ILE A 9 0.62 -29.87 -11.90
C ILE A 9 0.20 -29.18 -10.59
N MET A 10 0.29 -29.88 -9.46
CA MET A 10 -0.03 -29.29 -8.14
C MET A 10 0.91 -28.12 -7.80
N CYS A 11 2.22 -28.28 -8.01
CA CYS A 11 3.18 -27.19 -7.81
C CYS A 11 2.89 -25.98 -8.71
N ALA A 12 2.58 -26.21 -9.99
CA ALA A 12 2.22 -25.12 -10.90
C ALA A 12 0.97 -24.36 -10.41
N LEU A 13 -0.08 -25.09 -10.01
CA LEU A 13 -1.32 -24.50 -9.50
C LEU A 13 -1.11 -23.69 -8.22
N ILE A 14 -0.28 -24.16 -7.28
CA ILE A 14 0.04 -23.42 -6.05
C ILE A 14 0.78 -22.11 -6.38
N SER A 15 1.77 -22.16 -7.28
CA SER A 15 2.51 -20.96 -7.70
C SER A 15 1.64 -19.91 -8.39
N LEU A 16 0.60 -20.33 -9.11
CA LEU A 16 -0.40 -19.45 -9.74
C LEU A 16 -1.27 -18.70 -8.71
N THR A 17 -1.55 -19.29 -7.55
CA THR A 17 -2.36 -18.64 -6.50
C THR A 17 -1.60 -17.54 -5.73
N GLY A 18 -0.27 -17.58 -5.73
CA GLY A 18 0.57 -16.58 -5.04
C GLY A 18 0.58 -15.20 -5.70
N CYS A 19 0.18 -15.08 -6.96
CA CYS A 19 0.21 -13.80 -7.70
C CYS A 19 -1.11 -13.01 -7.60
N ALA A 20 -2.18 -13.58 -7.03
CA ALA A 20 -3.52 -13.01 -7.10
C ALA A 20 -4.01 -12.31 -5.81
N THR A 21 -3.28 -12.36 -4.70
CA THR A 21 -3.78 -11.80 -3.43
C THR A 21 -2.85 -10.76 -2.87
N ASN A 22 -2.87 -9.56 -3.44
CA ASN A 22 -2.57 -8.39 -2.62
C ASN A 22 -3.22 -7.09 -3.09
N LYS A 23 -4.56 -7.08 -3.19
CA LYS A 23 -5.29 -5.81 -3.35
C LYS A 23 -5.12 -4.88 -2.14
N TYR A 24 -4.67 -5.41 -1.01
CA TYR A 24 -4.37 -4.69 0.23
C TYR A 24 -3.05 -5.21 0.79
N THR A 25 -1.95 -4.86 0.11
CA THR A 25 -0.59 -5.09 0.59
C THR A 25 -0.52 -4.79 2.09
N SER A 26 -0.10 -5.79 2.87
CA SER A 26 0.06 -5.68 4.33
C SER A 26 0.86 -4.44 4.74
N SER A 27 1.75 -3.94 3.85
CA SER A 27 2.42 -2.65 3.99
C SER A 27 1.47 -1.45 3.93
N CYS A 28 0.51 -1.38 3.02
CA CYS A 28 -0.43 -0.25 2.95
C CYS A 28 -1.33 -0.14 4.18
N LEU A 29 -1.59 -1.24 4.91
CA LEU A 29 -2.32 -1.23 6.18
C LEU A 29 -1.50 -0.62 7.33
N GLY A 30 -0.18 -0.83 7.34
CA GLY A 30 0.70 -0.31 8.39
C GLY A 30 1.17 1.14 8.18
N TRP A 31 0.97 1.69 6.99
CA TRP A 31 1.56 2.97 6.58
C TRP A 31 0.49 3.94 6.09
N LEU A 32 -0.57 4.20 6.86
CA LEU A 32 -1.71 5.02 6.45
C LEU A 32 -1.34 6.48 6.04
N PRO A 33 -2.21 7.17 5.28
CA PRO A 33 -2.01 8.58 4.93
C PRO A 33 -1.99 9.46 6.19
N ILE A 34 -1.06 10.43 6.21
CA ILE A 34 -0.87 11.36 7.33
C ILE A 34 -1.55 12.68 6.98
N TYR A 35 -2.51 13.11 7.81
CA TYR A 35 -3.18 14.40 7.65
C TYR A 35 -2.74 15.35 8.76
N LEU A 36 -2.46 16.58 8.37
CA LEU A 36 -2.07 17.64 9.29
C LEU A 36 -3.31 18.48 9.63
N ASP A 37 -3.49 18.77 10.91
CA ASP A 37 -4.46 19.75 11.36
C ASP A 37 -3.85 21.17 11.41
N ARG A 38 -4.62 22.16 11.88
CA ARG A 38 -4.15 23.55 11.92
C ARG A 38 -3.05 23.78 12.97
N GLN A 39 -3.03 22.99 14.04
CA GLN A 39 -2.02 23.13 15.10
C GLN A 39 -0.68 22.58 14.61
N ASP A 40 -0.70 21.48 13.87
CA ASP A 40 0.49 20.86 13.29
C ASP A 40 1.28 21.81 12.39
N LEU A 41 0.60 22.70 11.65
CA LEU A 41 1.22 23.64 10.71
C LEU A 41 2.24 24.57 11.37
N ASN A 42 2.08 24.87 12.66
CA ASN A 42 2.99 25.75 13.40
C ASN A 42 4.14 24.97 14.07
N THR A 43 4.03 23.65 14.15
CA THR A 43 4.97 22.79 14.90
C THR A 43 5.92 22.04 13.98
N ILE A 44 5.47 21.66 12.78
CA ILE A 44 6.29 20.90 11.85
C ILE A 44 7.28 21.78 11.08
N SER A 45 8.45 21.22 10.79
CA SER A 45 9.41 21.89 9.90
C SER A 45 8.93 21.82 8.44
N PRO A 46 9.36 22.78 7.58
CA PRO A 46 9.06 22.73 6.15
C PRO A 46 9.54 21.45 5.46
N ASN A 47 10.63 20.84 5.94
CA ASN A 47 11.15 19.58 5.39
C ASN A 47 10.24 18.40 5.73
N LEU A 48 9.79 18.32 6.98
CA LEU A 48 8.83 17.30 7.40
C LEU A 48 7.51 17.42 6.61
N ALA A 49 7.02 18.63 6.38
CA ALA A 49 5.84 18.86 5.55
C ALA A 49 6.01 18.31 4.12
N ARG A 50 7.19 18.52 3.51
CA ARG A 50 7.50 17.97 2.17
C ARG A 50 7.56 16.45 2.17
N ASP A 51 8.13 15.85 3.21
CA ASP A 51 8.27 14.40 3.27
C ASP A 51 6.93 13.72 3.53
N ILE A 52 6.06 14.31 4.35
CA ILE A 52 4.65 13.89 4.50
C ILE A 52 3.91 13.97 3.16
N LEU A 53 4.12 15.03 2.39
CA LEU A 53 3.51 15.16 1.07
C LEU A 53 3.96 14.06 0.11
N LYS A 54 5.28 13.76 0.06
CA LYS A 54 5.83 12.66 -0.74
C LYS A 54 5.27 11.31 -0.32
N HIS A 55 5.20 11.04 0.98
CA HIS A 55 4.61 9.82 1.55
C HIS A 55 3.18 9.62 1.07
N ASN A 56 2.34 10.64 1.23
CA ASN A 56 0.93 10.57 0.82
C ASN A 56 0.75 10.42 -0.70
N GLN A 57 1.60 11.07 -1.51
CA GLN A 57 1.59 10.90 -2.97
C GLN A 57 1.99 9.48 -3.37
N HIS A 58 2.99 8.91 -2.70
CA HIS A 58 3.45 7.55 -2.94
C HIS A 58 2.36 6.54 -2.61
N GLY A 59 1.72 6.66 -1.44
CA GLY A 59 0.61 5.77 -1.08
C GLY A 59 -0.66 6.00 -1.91
N LYS A 60 -0.88 7.19 -2.48
CA LYS A 60 -1.93 7.38 -3.50
C LYS A 60 -1.67 6.50 -4.74
N GLN A 61 -0.42 6.42 -5.19
CA GLN A 61 -0.05 5.63 -6.38
C GLN A 61 -0.04 4.13 -6.09
N LEU A 62 0.54 3.70 -4.97
CA LEU A 62 0.72 2.28 -4.66
C LEU A 62 -0.45 1.65 -3.91
N CYS A 63 -1.06 2.40 -3.00
CA CYS A 63 -2.09 1.91 -2.08
C CYS A 63 -3.49 2.43 -2.41
N GLY A 64 -3.64 3.27 -3.44
CA GLY A 64 -4.93 3.82 -3.87
C GLY A 64 -5.58 4.77 -2.84
N TRP A 65 -4.80 5.38 -1.95
CA TRP A 65 -5.34 6.30 -0.95
C TRP A 65 -6.06 7.48 -1.61
N LYS A 66 -7.26 7.78 -1.09
CA LYS A 66 -8.04 8.94 -1.53
C LYS A 66 -7.63 10.17 -0.74
N HIS A 67 -7.66 11.33 -1.40
CA HIS A 67 -7.59 12.59 -0.67
C HIS A 67 -8.87 12.76 0.15
N VAL A 68 -8.73 13.13 1.42
CA VAL A 68 -9.85 13.66 2.20
C VAL A 68 -10.19 15.01 1.57
N GLN A 69 -11.35 15.09 0.90
CA GLN A 69 -11.86 16.36 0.42
C GLN A 69 -12.11 17.25 1.64
N LYS A 70 -11.59 18.48 1.61
CA LYS A 70 -11.97 19.50 2.59
C LYS A 70 -13.48 19.69 2.46
N THR A 71 -14.25 19.23 3.44
CA THR A 71 -15.62 19.70 3.62
C THR A 71 -15.53 21.21 3.84
N LYS A 72 -16.26 21.94 3.01
CA LYS A 72 -16.25 23.40 2.94
C LYS A 72 -16.73 24.03 4.23
#